data_AF-A0A3D4UN88-F1
#
_entry.id   AF-A0A3D4UN88-F1
#
_cell.length_a   1.000
_cell.length_b   1.000
_cell.length_c   1.000
_cell.angle_alpha   90.00
_cell.angle_beta   90.00
_cell.angle_gamma   90.00
#
_symmetry.space_group_name_H-M   'P 1'
#
loop_
_entity.id
_entity.type
_entity.pdbx_description
1 polymer ?
#
loop_
_entity_poly.entity_id
_entity_poly.type
_entity_poly.pdbx_seq_one_letter_code
_entity_poly.pdbx_strand_id
1 'polypeptide(L)'
;NGNTNASAAYVISLMGAISEIYERDVNTRLAVPYLRVWESDTDPYDANTGDPLDQVLNHWNGNMTDVDRTVTHFFTGRQNTSYGWVAYVGVLCNMEYGYGVSAHLSGSFPYPLVDHNGGNWDVVVAAHELGHNFGTGHTHSYTPPIDGCGNGDCSDPYGGTIMSYCHSCSGGLTNTVLSFHDRVKTTIVNFMDSSGCNLIGEGVSAADDIVETLQDNALDIDALGNDASQSCDPFMLDSFESTTLAGGSVELLAGQGTSGQDMFRYTPPAGYSGNDAFSYTIIGDSGSSTANVNIDVRQLRAADDRLNPIDGLSVDFYELSNPSALPDFDAMTPYMSDVVTSVDFGSTGGEFMNSGRSDEIGAVFKGYVWALIDGVYTFTTESDDGSALYIGDERVVDNDGLHGMVKRSGSIPLSAGWHALRIEFFENGGGAGVISTIAGPGMPEQNLTGLLLSHESSAQCSVADFDLDGDLDFFDVAAFIEAYNTQSDDADLNGDGELNFFDISDFVVAYETGCP
;
A
#
# COMPACT_ATOMS: atom_id res chain seq x y z
N ASN A 1 -8.90 6.29 -1.08
CA ASN A 1 -9.57 6.61 -2.36
C ASN A 1 -8.99 5.78 -3.50
N GLY A 2 -9.85 5.24 -4.36
CA GLY A 2 -9.70 5.36 -5.83
C GLY A 2 -8.76 4.44 -6.62
N ASN A 3 -8.09 3.45 -6.04
CA ASN A 3 -7.22 2.57 -6.83
C ASN A 3 -7.98 1.31 -7.29
N THR A 4 -8.37 1.28 -8.56
CA THR A 4 -9.05 0.12 -9.18
C THR A 4 -8.20 -1.15 -9.13
N ASN A 5 -6.88 -1.04 -9.23
CA ASN A 5 -5.97 -2.19 -9.08
C ASN A 5 -5.97 -2.71 -7.65
N ALA A 6 -5.96 -1.83 -6.64
CA ALA A 6 -6.03 -2.24 -5.25
C ALA A 6 -7.38 -2.89 -4.90
N SER A 7 -8.49 -2.36 -5.43
CA SER A 7 -9.81 -2.98 -5.29
C SER A 7 -9.88 -4.34 -5.98
N ALA A 8 -9.32 -4.45 -7.19
CA ALA A 8 -9.27 -5.73 -7.91
C ALA A 8 -8.44 -6.76 -7.13
N ALA A 9 -7.23 -6.38 -6.70
CA ALA A 9 -6.35 -7.21 -5.90
C ALA A 9 -7.04 -7.67 -4.61
N TYR A 10 -7.70 -6.76 -3.88
CA TYR A 10 -8.45 -7.11 -2.68
C TYR A 10 -9.58 -8.12 -2.96
N VAL A 11 -10.39 -7.92 -4.02
CA VAL A 11 -11.47 -8.87 -4.35
C VAL A 11 -10.91 -10.23 -4.75
N ILE A 12 -9.80 -10.27 -5.48
CA ILE A 12 -9.11 -11.53 -5.82
C ILE A 12 -8.57 -12.21 -4.55
N SER A 13 -7.95 -11.47 -3.63
CA SER A 13 -7.50 -12.02 -2.33
C SER A 13 -8.66 -12.55 -1.50
N LEU A 14 -9.79 -11.82 -1.44
CA LEU A 14 -11.00 -12.25 -0.74
C LEU A 14 -11.55 -13.55 -1.34
N MET A 15 -11.67 -13.63 -2.66
CA MET A 15 -12.14 -14.83 -3.35
C MET A 15 -11.17 -16.00 -3.20
N GLY A 16 -9.86 -15.76 -3.19
CA GLY A 16 -8.84 -16.77 -2.88
C GLY A 16 -9.03 -17.34 -1.48
N ALA A 17 -9.20 -16.48 -0.47
CA ALA A 17 -9.43 -16.90 0.91
C ALA A 17 -10.76 -17.69 1.07
N ILE A 18 -11.83 -17.28 0.39
CA ILE A 18 -13.08 -18.03 0.38
C ILE A 18 -12.90 -19.37 -0.34
N SER A 19 -12.13 -19.40 -1.43
CA SER A 19 -11.81 -20.63 -2.13
C SER A 19 -11.05 -21.62 -1.24
N GLU A 20 -10.12 -21.18 -0.39
CA GLU A 20 -9.45 -22.05 0.59
C GLU A 20 -10.46 -22.74 1.53
N ILE A 21 -11.51 -22.01 1.95
CA ILE A 21 -12.59 -22.57 2.79
C ILE A 21 -13.40 -23.60 2.02
N TYR A 22 -13.83 -23.28 0.79
CA TYR A 22 -14.62 -24.19 -0.05
C TYR A 22 -13.82 -25.43 -0.46
N GLU A 23 -12.54 -25.29 -0.74
CA GLU A 23 -11.65 -26.40 -1.07
C GLU A 23 -11.49 -27.32 0.14
N ARG A 24 -11.21 -26.77 1.31
CA ARG A 24 -11.10 -27.54 2.56
C ARG A 24 -12.41 -28.23 2.94
N ASP A 25 -13.55 -27.55 2.82
CA ASP A 25 -14.81 -28.02 3.40
C ASP A 25 -15.67 -28.82 2.43
N VAL A 26 -15.63 -28.52 1.13
CA VAL A 26 -16.48 -29.16 0.11
C VAL A 26 -15.71 -29.56 -1.15
N ASN A 27 -14.36 -29.56 -1.10
CA ASN A 27 -13.49 -29.97 -2.21
C ASN A 27 -13.80 -29.22 -3.51
N THR A 28 -14.02 -27.91 -3.42
CA THR A 28 -14.35 -27.06 -4.56
C THR A 28 -13.49 -25.81 -4.57
N ARG A 29 -12.81 -25.55 -5.69
CA ARG A 29 -12.08 -24.29 -5.91
C ARG A 29 -12.99 -23.29 -6.62
N LEU A 30 -13.00 -22.04 -6.16
CA LEU A 30 -13.77 -20.97 -6.75
C LEU A 30 -12.90 -20.19 -7.74
N ALA A 31 -13.24 -20.23 -9.03
CA ALA A 31 -12.55 -19.46 -10.07
C ALA A 31 -13.24 -18.11 -10.29
N VAL A 32 -12.45 -17.08 -10.56
CA VAL A 32 -12.93 -15.74 -10.97
C VAL A 32 -12.59 -15.53 -12.44
N PRO A 33 -13.42 -16.00 -13.38
CA PRO A 33 -13.14 -15.88 -14.82
C PRO A 33 -13.32 -14.45 -15.34
N TYR A 34 -14.02 -13.61 -14.58
CA TYR A 34 -14.28 -12.23 -14.92
C TYR A 34 -14.39 -11.39 -13.65
N LEU A 35 -13.67 -10.27 -13.63
CA LEU A 35 -13.77 -9.27 -12.58
C LEU A 35 -13.94 -7.90 -13.23
N ARG A 36 -14.86 -7.10 -12.69
CA ARG A 36 -15.04 -5.70 -13.06
C ARG A 36 -15.10 -4.84 -11.83
N VAL A 37 -14.21 -3.84 -11.78
CA VAL A 37 -14.26 -2.76 -10.80
C VAL A 37 -14.82 -1.54 -11.49
N TRP A 38 -15.83 -0.91 -10.89
CA TRP A 38 -16.44 0.31 -11.41
C TRP A 38 -15.75 1.54 -10.80
N GLU A 39 -15.34 2.47 -11.64
CA GLU A 39 -14.91 3.80 -11.20
C GLU A 39 -16.16 4.65 -10.90
N SER A 40 -16.03 5.66 -10.03
CA SER A 40 -17.17 6.39 -9.47
C SER A 40 -18.07 7.10 -10.50
N ASP A 41 -17.57 7.35 -11.71
CA ASP A 41 -18.31 7.96 -12.82
C ASP A 41 -18.92 6.94 -13.80
N THR A 42 -18.70 5.64 -13.60
CA THR A 42 -19.14 4.56 -14.50
C THR A 42 -19.97 3.47 -13.83
N ASP A 43 -20.19 3.52 -12.51
CA ASP A 43 -20.98 2.54 -11.76
C ASP A 43 -22.45 2.52 -12.22
N PRO A 44 -22.94 1.41 -12.82
CA PRO A 44 -24.31 1.32 -13.32
C PRO A 44 -25.36 1.11 -12.20
N TYR A 45 -24.92 0.96 -10.94
CA TYR A 45 -25.80 0.67 -9.80
C TYR A 45 -26.04 1.94 -8.97
N ASP A 46 -27.30 2.39 -8.93
CA ASP A 46 -27.72 3.53 -8.11
C ASP A 46 -27.53 3.20 -6.63
N ALA A 47 -26.69 3.99 -5.96
CA ALA A 47 -26.39 3.84 -4.55
C ALA A 47 -27.52 4.29 -3.63
N ASN A 48 -28.47 5.10 -4.13
CA ASN A 48 -29.49 5.75 -3.31
C ASN A 48 -30.88 5.13 -3.48
N THR A 49 -31.13 4.40 -4.57
CA THR A 49 -32.43 3.81 -4.86
C THR A 49 -32.30 2.42 -5.48
N GLY A 50 -33.31 1.58 -5.28
CA GLY A 50 -33.37 0.23 -5.85
C GLY A 50 -32.70 -0.84 -4.97
N ASP A 51 -33.16 -2.08 -5.12
CA ASP A 51 -32.60 -3.24 -4.45
C ASP A 51 -31.26 -3.65 -5.13
N PRO A 52 -30.13 -3.73 -4.40
CA PRO A 52 -28.84 -4.06 -5.01
C PRO A 52 -28.80 -5.38 -5.78
N LEU A 53 -29.51 -6.42 -5.31
CA LEU A 53 -29.56 -7.72 -5.97
C LEU A 53 -30.34 -7.62 -7.28
N ASP A 54 -31.49 -6.94 -7.28
CA ASP A 54 -32.26 -6.69 -8.50
C ASP A 54 -31.46 -5.85 -9.51
N GLN A 55 -30.70 -4.86 -9.04
CA GLN A 55 -29.87 -4.01 -9.91
C GLN A 55 -28.77 -4.81 -10.62
N VAL A 56 -28.01 -5.63 -9.88
CA VAL A 56 -26.98 -6.49 -10.49
C VAL A 56 -27.59 -7.53 -11.43
N LEU A 57 -28.69 -8.17 -11.03
CA LEU A 57 -29.40 -9.16 -11.83
C LEU A 57 -29.86 -8.55 -13.17
N ASN A 58 -30.56 -7.40 -13.12
CA ASN A 58 -31.09 -6.75 -14.32
C ASN A 58 -29.96 -6.25 -15.24
N HIS A 59 -28.90 -5.66 -14.67
CA HIS A 59 -27.77 -5.20 -15.46
C HIS A 59 -27.08 -6.34 -16.19
N TRP A 60 -26.75 -7.43 -15.49
CA TRP A 60 -26.02 -8.56 -16.09
C TRP A 60 -26.86 -9.32 -17.12
N ASN A 61 -28.13 -9.60 -16.81
CA ASN A 61 -29.02 -10.26 -17.77
C ASN A 61 -29.27 -9.40 -19.03
N GLY A 62 -29.18 -8.08 -18.92
CA GLY A 62 -29.35 -7.16 -20.05
C GLY A 62 -28.08 -6.87 -20.86
N ASN A 63 -26.89 -6.96 -20.24
CA ASN A 63 -25.66 -6.39 -20.82
C ASN A 63 -24.43 -7.31 -20.81
N MET A 64 -24.46 -8.42 -20.05
CA MET A 64 -23.29 -9.28 -19.80
C MET A 64 -23.55 -10.74 -20.21
N THR A 65 -24.35 -10.95 -21.26
CA THR A 65 -24.80 -12.30 -21.69
C THR A 65 -23.69 -13.16 -22.27
N ASP A 66 -22.57 -12.56 -22.67
CA ASP A 66 -21.44 -13.24 -23.32
C ASP A 66 -20.37 -13.72 -22.33
N VAL A 67 -20.51 -13.39 -21.04
CA VAL A 67 -19.57 -13.83 -20.00
C VAL A 67 -19.99 -15.21 -19.49
N ASP A 68 -19.12 -16.20 -19.69
CA ASP A 68 -19.31 -17.54 -19.13
C ASP A 68 -19.06 -17.54 -17.62
N ARG A 69 -20.01 -18.11 -16.86
CA ARG A 69 -20.03 -18.06 -15.40
C ARG A 69 -21.05 -19.02 -14.80
N THR A 70 -20.83 -19.39 -13.54
CA THR A 70 -21.80 -20.12 -12.72
C THR A 70 -22.66 -19.18 -11.87
N VAL A 71 -22.07 -18.11 -11.35
CA VAL A 71 -22.70 -17.13 -10.46
C VAL A 71 -22.08 -15.76 -10.69
N THR A 72 -22.85 -14.69 -10.46
CA THR A 72 -22.33 -13.32 -10.37
C THR A 72 -22.47 -12.82 -8.93
N HIS A 73 -21.37 -12.36 -8.33
CA HIS A 73 -21.39 -11.80 -6.98
C HIS A 73 -21.03 -10.32 -7.01
N PHE A 74 -21.84 -9.49 -6.37
CA PHE A 74 -21.59 -8.06 -6.24
C PHE A 74 -21.01 -7.74 -4.87
N PHE A 75 -19.78 -7.24 -4.85
CA PHE A 75 -19.08 -6.79 -3.65
C PHE A 75 -19.19 -5.27 -3.52
N THR A 76 -19.59 -4.78 -2.34
CA THR A 76 -19.70 -3.34 -2.12
C THR A 76 -19.35 -2.92 -0.69
N GLY A 77 -18.58 -1.84 -0.56
CA GLY A 77 -18.32 -1.19 0.73
C GLY A 77 -19.44 -0.25 1.19
N ARG A 78 -20.49 -0.07 0.36
CA ARG A 78 -21.64 0.80 0.67
C ARG A 78 -22.29 0.37 1.97
N GLN A 79 -22.59 1.34 2.84
CA GLN A 79 -23.26 1.14 4.14
C GLN A 79 -24.75 1.52 4.09
N ASN A 80 -25.20 2.10 2.97
CA ASN A 80 -26.56 2.61 2.77
C ASN A 80 -27.44 1.63 1.97
N THR A 81 -27.16 0.33 2.06
CA THR A 81 -27.97 -0.72 1.44
C THR A 81 -29.10 -1.16 2.36
N SER A 82 -30.21 -1.66 1.79
CA SER A 82 -31.38 -2.15 2.56
C SER A 82 -31.10 -3.37 3.44
N TYR A 83 -29.97 -4.04 3.19
CA TYR A 83 -29.44 -5.19 3.91
C TYR A 83 -27.93 -5.22 3.68
N GLY A 84 -27.19 -5.90 4.57
CA GLY A 84 -25.75 -6.06 4.39
C GLY A 84 -25.38 -7.20 3.42
N TRP A 85 -26.31 -8.10 3.08
CA TRP A 85 -26.05 -9.29 2.25
C TRP A 85 -27.34 -9.95 1.78
N VAL A 86 -27.32 -10.57 0.60
CA VAL A 86 -28.42 -11.40 0.08
C VAL A 86 -27.96 -12.22 -1.12
N ALA A 87 -28.49 -13.44 -1.27
CA ALA A 87 -28.27 -14.26 -2.45
C ALA A 87 -29.46 -15.18 -2.73
N TYR A 88 -29.64 -15.55 -4.00
CA TYR A 88 -30.59 -16.60 -4.36
C TYR A 88 -30.09 -17.97 -3.92
N VAL A 89 -31.00 -18.82 -3.44
CA VAL A 89 -30.65 -20.15 -2.92
C VAL A 89 -30.73 -21.21 -4.00
N GLY A 90 -29.67 -22.00 -4.16
CA GLY A 90 -29.67 -23.18 -5.04
C GLY A 90 -29.78 -22.82 -6.51
N VAL A 91 -28.87 -21.97 -6.96
CA VAL A 91 -28.90 -21.35 -8.30
C VAL A 91 -27.63 -21.57 -9.11
N LEU A 92 -26.76 -22.50 -8.69
CA LEU A 92 -25.63 -22.91 -9.52
C LEU A 92 -26.15 -23.24 -10.93
N CYS A 93 -25.54 -22.60 -11.92
CA CYS A 93 -25.86 -22.76 -13.34
C CYS A 93 -27.26 -22.28 -13.78
N ASN A 94 -27.92 -21.50 -12.95
CA ASN A 94 -29.09 -20.75 -13.34
C ASN A 94 -28.67 -19.31 -13.69
N MET A 95 -28.38 -19.04 -14.96
CA MET A 95 -27.90 -17.70 -15.38
C MET A 95 -28.93 -16.58 -15.14
N GLU A 96 -30.22 -16.90 -15.01
CA GLU A 96 -31.29 -15.93 -14.74
C GLU A 96 -31.29 -15.47 -13.27
N TYR A 97 -30.94 -16.35 -12.31
CA TYR A 97 -31.01 -16.09 -10.86
C TYR A 97 -29.70 -16.32 -10.10
N GLY A 98 -28.61 -16.69 -10.78
CA GLY A 98 -27.29 -16.95 -10.21
C GLY A 98 -26.61 -15.67 -9.74
N TYR A 99 -27.13 -15.05 -8.69
CA TYR A 99 -26.70 -13.76 -8.18
C TYR A 99 -26.62 -13.74 -6.65
N GLY A 100 -25.64 -12.98 -6.15
CA GLY A 100 -25.46 -12.67 -4.73
C GLY A 100 -24.86 -11.28 -4.54
N VAL A 101 -25.07 -10.70 -3.35
CA VAL A 101 -24.56 -9.39 -2.95
C VAL A 101 -23.97 -9.49 -1.55
N SER A 102 -22.75 -9.01 -1.38
CA SER A 102 -22.12 -8.79 -0.09
C SER A 102 -21.76 -7.32 0.07
N ALA A 103 -22.40 -6.67 1.03
CA ALA A 103 -22.27 -5.25 1.32
C ALA A 103 -21.55 -5.01 2.66
N HIS A 104 -21.36 -3.73 2.98
CA HIS A 104 -20.69 -3.28 4.20
C HIS A 104 -19.25 -3.78 4.33
N LEU A 105 -18.60 -4.09 3.21
CA LEU A 105 -17.24 -4.61 3.21
C LEU A 105 -16.25 -3.57 3.74
N SER A 106 -15.30 -4.04 4.54
CA SER A 106 -14.27 -3.21 5.17
C SER A 106 -13.04 -3.04 4.27
N GLY A 107 -12.89 -3.87 3.23
CA GLY A 107 -11.73 -3.82 2.33
C GLY A 107 -10.48 -4.50 2.92
N SER A 108 -10.65 -5.29 3.98
CA SER A 108 -9.56 -6.01 4.65
C SER A 108 -10.09 -7.17 5.49
N PHE A 109 -9.26 -8.19 5.69
CA PHE A 109 -9.52 -9.32 6.59
C PHE A 109 -8.18 -9.92 7.05
N PRO A 110 -8.15 -10.65 8.19
CA PRO A 110 -6.95 -11.34 8.64
C PRO A 110 -6.52 -12.44 7.64
N TYR A 111 -5.27 -12.38 7.18
CA TYR A 111 -4.63 -13.44 6.40
C TYR A 111 -3.23 -13.77 6.95
N PRO A 112 -2.82 -15.05 7.12
CA PRO A 112 -3.61 -16.28 6.90
C PRO A 112 -4.92 -16.32 7.69
N LEU A 113 -5.92 -17.07 7.21
CA LEU A 113 -7.25 -17.09 7.81
C LEU A 113 -7.20 -17.48 9.30
N VAL A 114 -7.84 -16.68 10.15
CA VAL A 114 -7.89 -16.88 11.61
C VAL A 114 -9.34 -17.00 12.08
N ASP A 115 -9.67 -18.10 12.76
CA ASP A 115 -10.97 -18.27 13.42
C ASP A 115 -11.18 -17.23 14.53
N HIS A 116 -12.44 -16.95 14.88
CA HIS A 116 -12.80 -16.12 16.03
C HIS A 116 -12.24 -14.68 16.00
N ASN A 117 -12.10 -14.09 14.81
CA ASN A 117 -11.58 -12.74 14.65
C ASN A 117 -12.67 -11.73 14.27
N GLY A 118 -12.66 -10.57 14.93
CA GLY A 118 -13.59 -9.46 14.67
C GLY A 118 -13.48 -8.87 13.26
N GLY A 119 -12.32 -9.01 12.60
CA GLY A 119 -12.08 -8.54 11.22
C GLY A 119 -12.57 -9.49 10.13
N ASN A 120 -13.23 -10.60 10.47
CA ASN A 120 -13.63 -11.62 9.49
C ASN A 120 -14.89 -11.27 8.68
N TRP A 121 -15.43 -10.05 8.80
CA TRP A 121 -16.72 -9.69 8.22
C TRP A 121 -16.79 -10.04 6.73
N ASP A 122 -15.83 -9.51 5.96
CA ASP A 122 -15.78 -9.61 4.50
C ASP A 122 -15.76 -11.08 4.04
N VAL A 123 -14.96 -11.93 4.69
CA VAL A 123 -14.85 -13.37 4.38
C VAL A 123 -16.13 -14.11 4.76
N VAL A 124 -16.66 -13.88 5.96
CA VAL A 124 -17.85 -14.58 6.46
C VAL A 124 -19.06 -14.26 5.60
N VAL A 125 -19.31 -12.96 5.33
CA VAL A 125 -20.49 -12.54 4.60
C VAL A 125 -20.46 -13.02 3.15
N ALA A 126 -19.32 -12.95 2.48
CA ALA A 126 -19.18 -13.42 1.11
C ALA A 126 -19.30 -14.95 1.01
N ALA A 127 -18.63 -15.69 1.89
CA ALA A 127 -18.73 -17.16 1.92
C ALA A 127 -20.15 -17.64 2.24
N HIS A 128 -20.88 -16.91 3.11
CA HIS A 128 -22.27 -17.18 3.48
C HIS A 128 -23.21 -17.05 2.28
N GLU A 129 -23.14 -15.93 1.58
CA GLU A 129 -24.00 -15.68 0.42
C GLU A 129 -23.69 -16.62 -0.75
N LEU A 130 -22.42 -16.92 -0.99
CA LEU A 130 -22.06 -17.98 -1.91
C LEU A 130 -22.65 -19.33 -1.45
N GLY A 131 -22.67 -19.61 -0.15
CA GLY A 131 -23.26 -20.84 0.39
C GLY A 131 -24.72 -20.99 -0.01
N HIS A 132 -25.47 -19.89 0.02
CA HIS A 132 -26.83 -19.86 -0.51
C HIS A 132 -26.89 -20.21 -1.99
N ASN A 133 -26.05 -19.61 -2.84
CA ASN A 133 -26.01 -19.97 -4.25
C ASN A 133 -25.72 -21.47 -4.47
N PHE A 134 -24.89 -22.07 -3.61
CA PHE A 134 -24.59 -23.50 -3.52
C PHE A 134 -25.69 -24.36 -2.85
N GLY A 135 -26.88 -23.79 -2.61
CA GLY A 135 -28.09 -24.52 -2.23
C GLY A 135 -28.32 -24.69 -0.74
N THR A 136 -27.44 -24.17 0.13
CA THR A 136 -27.60 -24.32 1.56
C THR A 136 -28.48 -23.21 2.17
N GLY A 137 -29.19 -23.55 3.24
CA GLY A 137 -29.89 -22.57 4.09
C GLY A 137 -29.06 -22.20 5.33
N HIS A 138 -29.64 -21.34 6.17
CA HIS A 138 -29.04 -20.99 7.47
C HIS A 138 -29.05 -22.18 8.44
N THR A 139 -28.07 -22.25 9.33
CA THR A 139 -27.93 -23.32 10.35
C THR A 139 -29.18 -23.51 11.23
N HIS A 140 -29.84 -22.42 11.60
CA HIS A 140 -31.07 -22.42 12.41
C HIS A 140 -32.32 -22.92 11.65
N SER A 141 -32.26 -23.02 10.32
CA SER A 141 -33.33 -23.51 9.46
C SER A 141 -33.25 -25.02 9.18
N TYR A 142 -32.18 -25.69 9.63
CA TYR A 142 -32.07 -27.15 9.53
C TYR A 142 -33.05 -27.86 10.47
N THR A 143 -33.37 -29.13 10.17
CA THR A 143 -34.20 -29.98 11.05
C THR A 143 -33.40 -31.19 11.53
N PRO A 144 -33.11 -31.35 12.84
CA PRO A 144 -33.20 -30.30 13.87
C PRO A 144 -32.26 -29.11 13.55
N PRO A 145 -32.46 -27.91 14.15
CA PRO A 145 -31.55 -26.79 13.97
C PRO A 145 -30.10 -27.17 14.34
N ILE A 146 -29.13 -26.69 13.56
CA ILE A 146 -27.71 -26.89 13.85
C ILE A 146 -27.27 -26.02 15.03
N ASP A 147 -27.73 -24.77 15.07
CA ASP A 147 -27.61 -23.87 16.20
C ASP A 147 -28.93 -23.08 16.39
N GLY A 148 -29.03 -22.37 17.52
CA GLY A 148 -30.19 -21.56 17.87
C GLY A 148 -30.04 -20.06 17.61
N CYS A 149 -28.86 -19.60 17.16
CA CYS A 149 -28.51 -18.18 17.15
C CYS A 149 -29.44 -17.33 16.28
N GLY A 150 -29.83 -17.84 15.10
CA GLY A 150 -30.77 -17.13 14.22
C GLY A 150 -32.23 -17.12 14.72
N ASN A 151 -32.55 -17.94 15.72
CA ASN A 151 -33.86 -17.95 16.39
C ASN A 151 -33.84 -17.13 17.70
N GLY A 152 -32.78 -16.37 17.97
CA GLY A 152 -32.61 -15.56 19.17
C GLY A 152 -32.07 -16.31 20.39
N ASP A 153 -31.62 -17.55 20.22
CA ASP A 153 -30.96 -18.33 21.29
C ASP A 153 -29.44 -18.14 21.23
N CYS A 154 -28.95 -17.22 22.06
CA CYS A 154 -27.52 -16.94 22.26
C CYS A 154 -26.97 -17.64 23.51
N SER A 155 -27.50 -18.81 23.91
CA SER A 155 -26.99 -19.55 25.07
C SER A 155 -25.63 -20.21 24.83
N ASP A 156 -25.34 -20.60 23.59
CA ASP A 156 -24.06 -21.16 23.16
C ASP A 156 -23.66 -20.64 21.76
N PRO A 157 -23.31 -19.36 21.62
CA PRO A 157 -23.03 -18.75 20.32
C PRO A 157 -21.60 -19.02 19.84
N TYR A 158 -20.69 -19.45 20.73
CA TYR A 158 -19.29 -19.64 20.40
C TYR A 158 -19.09 -20.90 19.55
N GLY A 159 -18.42 -20.77 18.41
CA GLY A 159 -18.27 -21.87 17.44
C GLY A 159 -19.37 -21.91 16.38
N GLY A 160 -20.15 -20.83 16.23
CA GLY A 160 -21.02 -20.65 15.08
C GLY A 160 -20.25 -20.80 13.77
N THR A 161 -20.85 -21.43 12.77
CA THR A 161 -20.21 -21.66 11.45
C THR A 161 -20.63 -20.61 10.44
N ILE A 162 -20.05 -20.61 9.24
CA ILE A 162 -20.30 -19.56 8.23
C ILE A 162 -21.80 -19.31 7.97
N MET A 163 -22.63 -20.36 7.90
CA MET A 163 -24.08 -20.22 7.68
C MET A 163 -24.90 -19.86 8.95
N SER A 164 -24.23 -19.46 10.03
CA SER A 164 -24.81 -19.14 11.32
C SER A 164 -24.99 -17.65 11.57
N TYR A 165 -25.94 -17.35 12.45
CA TYR A 165 -26.24 -16.00 12.92
C TYR A 165 -25.61 -15.70 14.29
N CYS A 166 -24.72 -16.57 14.81
CA CYS A 166 -24.10 -16.34 16.12
C CYS A 166 -23.24 -15.06 16.20
N HIS A 167 -22.84 -14.50 15.05
CA HIS A 167 -22.20 -13.18 14.99
C HIS A 167 -23.13 -12.04 15.46
N SER A 168 -24.45 -12.25 15.46
CA SER A 168 -25.43 -11.28 16.01
C SER A 168 -25.54 -11.32 17.53
N CYS A 169 -24.98 -12.36 18.18
CA CYS A 169 -24.93 -12.47 19.64
C CYS A 169 -23.78 -11.63 20.22
N SER A 170 -23.78 -11.47 21.56
CA SER A 170 -22.64 -10.87 22.26
C SER A 170 -21.34 -11.60 21.90
N GLY A 171 -20.30 -10.84 21.53
CA GLY A 171 -19.05 -11.37 20.97
C GLY A 171 -18.87 -11.07 19.48
N GLY A 172 -19.94 -10.76 18.74
CA GLY A 172 -19.81 -10.41 17.32
C GLY A 172 -19.20 -11.55 16.51
N LEU A 173 -18.39 -11.22 15.51
CA LEU A 173 -17.69 -12.20 14.66
C LEU A 173 -16.71 -13.11 15.41
N THR A 174 -16.31 -12.77 16.65
CA THR A 174 -15.48 -13.69 17.46
C THR A 174 -16.20 -14.99 17.83
N ASN A 175 -17.53 -15.01 17.68
CA ASN A 175 -18.33 -16.23 17.85
C ASN A 175 -18.20 -17.21 16.68
N THR A 176 -17.70 -16.77 15.52
CA THR A 176 -17.74 -17.53 14.27
C THR A 176 -16.39 -18.18 13.92
N VAL A 177 -16.43 -19.45 13.52
CA VAL A 177 -15.33 -20.15 12.87
C VAL A 177 -15.47 -20.06 11.34
N LEU A 178 -14.35 -19.97 10.64
CA LEU A 178 -14.29 -19.88 9.18
C LEU A 178 -14.42 -21.27 8.54
N SER A 179 -15.47 -22.00 8.90
CA SER A 179 -15.82 -23.31 8.32
C SER A 179 -17.33 -23.48 8.22
N PHE A 180 -17.78 -24.30 7.27
CA PHE A 180 -19.14 -24.79 7.21
C PHE A 180 -19.38 -25.91 8.22
N HIS A 181 -20.58 -26.02 8.80
CA HIS A 181 -20.95 -27.19 9.59
C HIS A 181 -21.07 -28.44 8.69
N ASP A 182 -20.76 -29.66 9.16
CA ASP A 182 -20.75 -30.88 8.33
C ASP A 182 -22.05 -31.15 7.55
N ARG A 183 -23.20 -30.81 8.16
CA ARG A 183 -24.51 -30.89 7.49
C ARG A 183 -24.68 -29.87 6.37
N VAL A 184 -24.08 -28.69 6.52
CA VAL A 184 -24.01 -27.67 5.46
C VAL A 184 -23.09 -28.17 4.34
N LYS A 185 -21.89 -28.68 4.68
CA LYS A 185 -20.96 -29.29 3.71
C LYS A 185 -21.67 -30.36 2.86
N THR A 186 -22.39 -31.27 3.52
CA THR A 186 -23.19 -32.32 2.86
C THR A 186 -24.27 -31.75 1.95
N THR A 187 -24.94 -30.66 2.36
CA THR A 187 -25.99 -30.01 1.56
C THR A 187 -25.41 -29.41 0.29
N ILE A 188 -24.28 -28.69 0.42
CA ILE A 188 -23.56 -28.08 -0.69
C ILE A 188 -23.09 -29.13 -1.70
N VAL A 189 -22.42 -30.20 -1.24
CA VAL A 189 -21.94 -31.28 -2.12
C VAL A 189 -23.09 -31.95 -2.87
N ASN A 190 -24.18 -32.29 -2.18
CA ASN A 190 -25.35 -32.90 -2.84
C ASN A 190 -25.99 -31.96 -3.88
N PHE A 191 -26.00 -30.66 -3.63
CA PHE A 191 -26.53 -29.69 -4.58
C PHE A 191 -25.63 -29.57 -5.81
N MET A 192 -24.30 -29.49 -5.64
CA MET A 192 -23.34 -29.49 -6.74
C MET A 192 -23.49 -30.74 -7.62
N ASP A 193 -23.54 -31.94 -7.01
CA ASP A 193 -23.67 -33.22 -7.71
C ASP A 193 -25.00 -33.34 -8.49
N SER A 194 -26.04 -32.60 -8.08
CA SER A 194 -27.37 -32.64 -8.71
C SER A 194 -27.69 -31.45 -9.61
N SER A 195 -26.82 -30.44 -9.66
CA SER A 195 -27.00 -29.20 -10.44
C SER A 195 -27.04 -29.41 -11.96
N GLY A 196 -26.49 -30.52 -12.45
CA GLY A 196 -26.64 -30.98 -13.84
C GLY A 196 -25.86 -30.18 -14.89
N CYS A 197 -25.00 -29.26 -14.45
CA CYS A 197 -24.09 -28.48 -15.30
C CYS A 197 -22.63 -28.87 -15.06
N ASN A 198 -21.76 -28.51 -16.01
CA ASN A 198 -20.33 -28.71 -15.82
C ASN A 198 -19.78 -27.65 -14.86
N LEU A 199 -19.59 -28.03 -13.60
CA LEU A 199 -18.94 -27.20 -12.59
C LEU A 199 -17.41 -27.36 -12.59
N ILE A 200 -16.88 -28.25 -13.41
CA ILE A 200 -15.43 -28.46 -13.56
C ILE A 200 -14.96 -27.50 -14.66
N GLY A 201 -14.15 -26.51 -14.27
CA GLY A 201 -13.43 -25.73 -15.26
C GLY A 201 -12.41 -26.61 -15.97
N GLU A 202 -12.34 -26.53 -17.29
CA GLU A 202 -11.30 -27.22 -18.05
C GLU A 202 -10.12 -26.29 -18.30
N GLY A 203 -8.92 -26.82 -18.15
CA GLY A 203 -7.67 -26.13 -18.45
C GLY A 203 -6.85 -25.79 -17.22
N VAL A 204 -5.69 -25.23 -17.52
CA VAL A 204 -4.79 -24.60 -16.57
C VAL A 204 -4.89 -23.09 -16.72
N SER A 205 -4.63 -22.36 -15.64
CA SER A 205 -4.66 -20.91 -15.59
C SER A 205 -3.31 -20.45 -15.06
N ALA A 206 -2.49 -19.91 -15.96
CA ALA A 206 -1.30 -19.17 -15.58
C ALA A 206 -1.71 -17.76 -15.16
N ALA A 207 -1.17 -17.25 -14.06
CA ALA A 207 -1.43 -15.89 -13.58
C ALA A 207 -0.19 -15.01 -13.80
N ASP A 208 -0.40 -13.76 -14.22
CA ASP A 208 0.71 -12.81 -14.37
C ASP A 208 1.36 -12.52 -13.01
N ASP A 209 2.68 -12.43 -13.01
CA ASP A 209 3.49 -12.16 -11.83
C ASP A 209 4.07 -10.76 -11.88
N ILE A 210 4.28 -10.18 -10.70
CA ILE A 210 4.96 -8.90 -10.53
C ILE A 210 6.01 -9.06 -9.44
N VAL A 211 7.26 -8.73 -9.76
CA VAL A 211 8.38 -8.78 -8.83
C VAL A 211 9.26 -7.55 -8.99
N GLU A 212 10.05 -7.27 -7.95
CA GLU A 212 11.05 -6.20 -7.98
C GLU A 212 12.43 -6.76 -7.64
N THR A 213 13.46 -6.23 -8.26
CA THR A 213 14.86 -6.47 -7.87
C THR A 213 15.67 -5.20 -8.03
N LEU A 214 16.89 -5.20 -7.49
CA LEU A 214 17.85 -4.12 -7.70
C LEU A 214 18.66 -4.35 -8.97
N GLN A 215 19.14 -3.27 -9.58
CA GLN A 215 20.15 -3.31 -10.64
C GLN A 215 21.30 -4.27 -10.25
N ASP A 216 21.73 -5.07 -11.22
CA ASP A 216 22.81 -6.07 -11.09
C ASP A 216 22.56 -7.20 -10.06
N ASN A 217 21.37 -7.27 -9.43
CA ASN A 217 21.02 -8.31 -8.48
C ASN A 217 20.06 -9.34 -9.11
N ALA A 218 20.50 -10.60 -9.12
CA ALA A 218 19.66 -11.72 -9.53
C ALA A 218 18.56 -12.01 -8.49
N LEU A 219 17.41 -12.48 -8.97
CA LEU A 219 16.23 -12.79 -8.17
C LEU A 219 15.71 -14.19 -8.51
N ASP A 220 15.37 -14.97 -7.49
CA ASP A 220 14.66 -16.25 -7.64
C ASP A 220 13.15 -15.99 -7.50
N ILE A 221 12.36 -16.48 -8.46
CA ILE A 221 10.94 -16.16 -8.66
C ILE A 221 10.12 -17.45 -8.68
N ASP A 222 9.15 -17.55 -7.77
CA ASP A 222 8.16 -18.64 -7.72
C ASP A 222 6.89 -18.25 -8.51
N ALA A 223 7.03 -18.15 -9.83
CA ALA A 223 5.95 -17.76 -10.73
C ALA A 223 4.80 -18.79 -10.77
N LEU A 224 5.09 -20.07 -10.48
CA LEU A 224 4.05 -21.10 -10.44
C LEU A 224 3.21 -21.06 -9.14
N GLY A 225 3.57 -20.21 -8.18
CA GLY A 225 2.96 -20.19 -6.85
C GLY A 225 1.50 -19.69 -6.83
N ASN A 226 1.10 -18.88 -7.81
CA ASN A 226 -0.26 -18.36 -7.98
C ASN A 226 -1.05 -19.07 -9.11
N ASP A 227 -0.45 -20.06 -9.76
CA ASP A 227 -1.04 -20.80 -10.87
C ASP A 227 -2.02 -21.88 -10.41
N ALA A 228 -2.88 -22.29 -11.34
CA ALA A 228 -3.99 -23.18 -11.04
C ALA A 228 -4.31 -24.15 -12.16
N SER A 229 -4.70 -25.37 -11.77
CA SER A 229 -5.56 -26.20 -12.61
C SER A 229 -7.01 -26.01 -12.20
N GLN A 230 -7.90 -25.73 -13.17
CA GLN A 230 -9.33 -25.55 -12.89
C GLN A 230 -10.04 -26.88 -12.58
N SER A 231 -9.45 -28.00 -13.00
CA SER A 231 -9.90 -29.35 -12.68
C SER A 231 -9.19 -29.96 -11.47
N CYS A 232 -8.31 -29.20 -10.80
CA CYS A 232 -7.43 -29.66 -9.73
C CYS A 232 -6.46 -30.79 -10.13
N ASP A 233 -6.32 -31.05 -11.44
CA ASP A 233 -5.32 -31.98 -11.95
C ASP A 233 -3.91 -31.37 -11.85
N PRO A 234 -2.85 -32.19 -11.71
CA PRO A 234 -1.48 -31.70 -11.74
C PRO A 234 -1.18 -30.95 -13.05
N PHE A 235 -0.43 -29.86 -12.94
CA PHE A 235 0.15 -29.15 -14.07
C PHE A 235 1.66 -29.06 -13.91
N MET A 236 2.36 -28.72 -14.98
CA MET A 236 3.81 -28.52 -14.98
C MET A 236 4.20 -27.37 -15.89
N LEU A 237 5.40 -26.84 -15.70
CA LEU A 237 6.00 -25.91 -16.64
C LEU A 237 6.24 -26.59 -17.99
N ASP A 238 5.75 -25.98 -19.08
CA ASP A 238 5.94 -26.45 -20.45
C ASP A 238 7.12 -25.73 -21.13
N SER A 239 7.10 -24.39 -21.09
CA SER A 239 8.10 -23.56 -21.74
C SER A 239 8.23 -22.20 -21.08
N PHE A 240 9.37 -21.54 -21.30
CA PHE A 240 9.63 -20.17 -20.86
C PHE A 240 10.64 -19.51 -21.79
N GLU A 241 10.65 -18.18 -21.82
CA GLU A 241 11.67 -17.41 -22.52
C GLU A 241 12.94 -17.32 -21.68
N SER A 242 14.07 -17.83 -22.20
CA SER A 242 15.36 -17.77 -21.51
C SER A 242 16.04 -16.40 -21.57
N THR A 243 15.45 -15.45 -22.29
CA THR A 243 15.92 -14.06 -22.42
C THR A 243 14.73 -13.13 -22.30
N THR A 244 14.83 -12.16 -21.41
CA THR A 244 13.76 -11.20 -21.14
C THR A 244 13.69 -10.09 -22.20
N LEU A 245 12.63 -9.27 -22.15
CA LEU A 245 12.40 -8.16 -23.07
C LEU A 245 13.56 -7.15 -23.08
N ALA A 246 14.17 -6.87 -21.92
CA ALA A 246 15.33 -5.98 -21.78
C ALA A 246 16.67 -6.70 -22.03
N GLY A 247 16.66 -8.01 -22.32
CA GLY A 247 17.86 -8.79 -22.61
C GLY A 247 18.55 -9.40 -21.39
N GLY A 248 17.86 -9.47 -20.24
CA GLY A 248 18.28 -10.24 -19.08
C GLY A 248 18.17 -11.74 -19.34
N SER A 249 18.76 -12.57 -18.48
CA SER A 249 18.72 -14.03 -18.61
C SER A 249 17.76 -14.65 -17.60
N VAL A 250 17.05 -15.69 -18.04
CA VAL A 250 16.18 -16.50 -17.18
C VAL A 250 16.67 -17.94 -17.18
N GLU A 251 16.93 -18.49 -15.99
CA GLU A 251 17.35 -19.88 -15.79
C GLU A 251 16.29 -20.64 -14.99
N LEU A 252 16.10 -21.92 -15.30
CA LEU A 252 15.19 -22.78 -14.56
C LEU A 252 15.87 -23.34 -13.31
N LEU A 253 15.27 -23.10 -12.15
CA LEU A 253 15.62 -23.71 -10.86
C LEU A 253 14.65 -24.86 -10.56
N ALA A 254 14.93 -26.02 -11.16
CA ALA A 254 14.02 -27.16 -11.09
C ALA A 254 13.79 -27.67 -9.67
N GLY A 255 12.53 -27.78 -9.27
CA GLY A 255 12.08 -28.31 -7.97
C GLY A 255 12.58 -27.57 -6.72
N GLN A 256 12.95 -26.29 -6.83
CA GLN A 256 13.46 -25.49 -5.72
C GLN A 256 12.39 -24.65 -5.00
N GLY A 257 11.14 -24.66 -5.50
CA GLY A 257 10.02 -23.99 -4.86
C GLY A 257 9.64 -24.60 -3.51
N THR A 258 8.87 -23.85 -2.72
CA THR A 258 8.48 -24.22 -1.36
C THR A 258 7.72 -25.55 -1.26
N SER A 259 6.98 -25.91 -2.32
CA SER A 259 6.26 -27.17 -2.46
C SER A 259 6.91 -28.12 -3.47
N GLY A 260 8.18 -27.86 -3.84
CA GLY A 260 8.92 -28.64 -4.82
C GLY A 260 8.56 -28.35 -6.28
N GLN A 261 7.87 -27.23 -6.54
CA GLN A 261 7.66 -26.71 -7.90
C GLN A 261 8.92 -26.08 -8.49
N ASP A 262 8.94 -25.89 -9.81
CA ASP A 262 10.01 -25.19 -10.50
C ASP A 262 9.96 -23.67 -10.20
N MET A 263 11.13 -23.04 -10.12
CA MET A 263 11.26 -21.58 -10.01
C MET A 263 12.13 -21.04 -11.15
N PHE A 264 12.12 -19.72 -11.33
CA PHE A 264 13.00 -19.03 -12.27
C PHE A 264 14.08 -18.25 -11.54
N ARG A 265 15.31 -18.25 -12.04
CA ARG A 265 16.33 -17.26 -11.69
C ARG A 265 16.42 -16.23 -12.79
N TYR A 266 15.99 -15.01 -12.47
CA TYR A 266 16.19 -13.84 -13.30
C TYR A 266 17.53 -13.18 -12.98
N THR A 267 18.29 -12.79 -14.02
CA THR A 267 19.46 -11.91 -13.89
C THR A 267 19.31 -10.73 -14.83
N PRO A 268 19.27 -9.48 -14.33
CA PRO A 268 19.13 -8.30 -15.17
C PRO A 268 20.37 -8.11 -16.07
N PRO A 269 20.23 -7.42 -17.22
CA PRO A 269 21.39 -6.95 -17.96
C PRO A 269 22.26 -6.04 -17.08
N ALA A 270 23.58 -6.11 -17.26
CA ALA A 270 24.52 -5.32 -16.46
C ALA A 270 24.23 -3.81 -16.59
N GLY A 271 24.06 -3.13 -15.45
CA GLY A 271 23.75 -1.70 -15.38
C GLY A 271 22.35 -1.33 -15.88
N TYR A 272 21.43 -2.28 -16.04
CA TYR A 272 20.05 -2.01 -16.44
C TYR A 272 19.19 -1.60 -15.24
N SER A 273 18.27 -0.67 -15.46
CA SER A 273 17.18 -0.32 -14.55
C SER A 273 15.93 0.04 -15.38
N GLY A 274 14.76 -0.19 -14.79
CA GLY A 274 13.45 -0.05 -15.43
C GLY A 274 12.72 -1.39 -15.60
N ASN A 275 11.60 -1.34 -16.31
CA ASN A 275 10.73 -2.49 -16.49
C ASN A 275 11.34 -3.54 -17.42
N ASP A 276 11.23 -4.81 -17.04
CA ASP A 276 11.60 -5.97 -17.82
C ASP A 276 10.49 -7.02 -17.74
N ALA A 277 10.46 -7.99 -18.67
CA ALA A 277 9.46 -9.04 -18.66
C ALA A 277 9.89 -10.29 -19.42
N PHE A 278 9.31 -11.44 -19.08
CA PHE A 278 9.36 -12.65 -19.89
C PHE A 278 8.08 -13.45 -19.76
N SER A 279 7.73 -14.23 -20.78
CA SER A 279 6.57 -15.12 -20.74
C SER A 279 6.96 -16.55 -20.36
N TYR A 280 6.04 -17.25 -19.69
CA TYR A 280 6.11 -18.69 -19.44
C TYR A 280 4.76 -19.35 -19.71
N THR A 281 4.79 -20.65 -19.97
CA THR A 281 3.60 -21.46 -20.26
C THR A 281 3.58 -22.68 -19.36
N ILE A 282 2.44 -22.92 -18.72
CA ILE A 282 2.14 -24.16 -18.00
C ILE A 282 1.25 -25.06 -18.86
N ILE A 283 1.37 -26.37 -18.65
CA ILE A 283 0.55 -27.39 -19.30
C ILE A 283 -0.03 -28.35 -18.27
N GLY A 284 -1.30 -28.69 -18.45
CA GLY A 284 -1.98 -29.77 -17.76
C GLY A 284 -2.70 -30.67 -18.76
N ASP A 285 -3.41 -31.68 -18.26
CA ASP A 285 -4.10 -32.67 -19.08
C ASP A 285 -5.17 -32.06 -20.02
N SER A 286 -5.72 -30.91 -19.62
CA SER A 286 -6.82 -30.22 -20.27
C SER A 286 -6.39 -29.03 -21.14
N GLY A 287 -5.09 -28.72 -21.23
CA GLY A 287 -4.58 -27.64 -22.09
C GLY A 287 -3.34 -26.96 -21.52
N SER A 288 -3.01 -25.81 -22.10
CA SER A 288 -1.88 -24.98 -21.72
C SER A 288 -2.31 -23.53 -21.55
N SER A 289 -1.63 -22.78 -20.68
CA SER A 289 -1.91 -21.37 -20.41
C SER A 289 -0.60 -20.61 -20.23
N THR A 290 -0.59 -19.36 -20.68
CA THR A 290 0.60 -18.51 -20.73
C THR A 290 0.39 -17.26 -19.89
N ALA A 291 1.39 -16.89 -19.10
CA ALA A 291 1.44 -15.67 -18.31
C ALA A 291 2.78 -14.96 -18.45
N ASN A 292 2.84 -13.73 -17.97
CA ASN A 292 4.04 -12.90 -17.95
C ASN A 292 4.53 -12.67 -16.53
N VAL A 293 5.86 -12.74 -16.38
CA VAL A 293 6.53 -12.18 -15.20
C VAL A 293 6.95 -10.76 -15.53
N ASN A 294 6.38 -9.78 -14.85
CA ASN A 294 6.73 -8.36 -14.96
C ASN A 294 7.72 -8.01 -13.84
N ILE A 295 8.85 -7.41 -14.21
CA ILE A 295 9.97 -7.18 -13.29
C ILE A 295 10.29 -5.68 -13.28
N ASP A 296 10.26 -5.05 -12.12
CA ASP A 296 10.83 -3.71 -11.94
C ASP A 296 12.27 -3.81 -11.43
N VAL A 297 13.23 -3.40 -12.25
CA VAL A 297 14.66 -3.37 -11.88
C VAL A 297 14.99 -1.97 -11.38
N ARG A 298 15.03 -1.82 -10.05
CA ARG A 298 15.23 -0.50 -9.44
C ARG A 298 16.71 -0.17 -9.27
N GLN A 299 17.09 1.07 -9.57
CA GLN A 299 18.44 1.58 -9.34
C GLN A 299 18.55 2.18 -7.94
N LEU A 300 19.65 1.91 -7.23
CA LEU A 300 19.95 2.58 -5.96
C LEU A 300 20.12 4.08 -6.21
N ARG A 301 19.40 4.91 -5.45
CA ARG A 301 19.67 6.33 -5.35
C ARG A 301 21.04 6.52 -4.70
N ALA A 302 21.93 7.27 -5.34
CA ALA A 302 23.22 7.63 -4.75
C ALA A 302 23.02 8.47 -3.49
N ALA A 303 23.93 8.35 -2.52
CA ALA A 303 23.98 9.21 -1.35
C ALA A 303 24.26 10.66 -1.74
N ASP A 304 23.68 11.59 -0.98
CA ASP A 304 23.95 13.02 -1.09
C ASP A 304 25.14 13.39 -0.22
N ASP A 305 25.90 14.37 -0.70
CA ASP A 305 26.85 15.09 0.12
C ASP A 305 26.10 16.01 1.09
N ARG A 306 26.72 16.32 2.23
CA ARG A 306 26.15 17.24 3.23
C ARG A 306 27.16 18.31 3.56
N LEU A 307 26.70 19.55 3.61
CA LEU A 307 27.51 20.67 4.08
C LEU A 307 27.22 20.92 5.57
N ASN A 308 28.28 21.02 6.36
CA ASN A 308 28.24 21.41 7.79
C ASN A 308 27.11 20.74 8.61
N PRO A 309 27.11 19.38 8.70
CA PRO A 309 25.97 18.64 9.22
C PRO A 309 25.80 18.80 10.74
N ILE A 310 24.58 19.08 11.18
CA ILE A 310 24.14 19.11 12.57
C ILE A 310 23.04 18.06 12.79
N ASP A 311 23.02 17.41 13.95
CA ASP A 311 21.99 16.43 14.33
C ASP A 311 20.57 17.02 14.30
N GLY A 312 19.61 16.23 13.82
CA GLY A 312 18.18 16.60 13.74
C GLY A 312 17.77 17.18 12.40
N LEU A 313 16.50 17.57 12.26
CA LEU A 313 15.91 18.19 11.07
C LEU A 313 15.51 19.63 11.38
N SER A 314 15.65 20.53 10.40
CA SER A 314 14.96 21.81 10.46
C SER A 314 13.47 21.59 10.23
N VAL A 315 12.63 22.42 10.85
CA VAL A 315 11.19 22.45 10.59
C VAL A 315 10.74 23.89 10.37
N ASP A 316 10.02 24.10 9.28
CA ASP A 316 9.40 25.37 8.94
C ASP A 316 7.88 25.28 9.12
N PHE A 317 7.28 26.24 9.81
CA PHE A 317 5.84 26.31 10.07
C PHE A 317 5.14 27.35 9.19
N TYR A 318 3.97 26.98 8.67
CA TYR A 318 3.20 27.76 7.71
C TYR A 318 1.77 27.97 8.19
N GLU A 319 1.28 29.20 8.09
CA GLU A 319 -0.13 29.49 8.32
C GLU A 319 -0.93 29.09 7.08
N LEU A 320 -1.93 28.21 7.27
CA LEU A 320 -2.82 27.76 6.21
C LEU A 320 -4.20 28.40 6.38
N SER A 321 -5.09 28.17 5.41
CA SER A 321 -6.47 28.65 5.47
C SER A 321 -7.40 27.59 4.91
N ASN A 322 -8.14 26.91 5.79
CA ASN A 322 -9.01 25.78 5.48
C ASN A 322 -8.39 24.77 4.49
N PRO A 323 -7.21 24.20 4.78
CA PRO A 323 -6.55 23.24 3.88
C PRO A 323 -7.38 21.95 3.76
N SER A 324 -7.32 21.31 2.60
CA SER A 324 -7.89 19.98 2.37
C SER A 324 -6.90 19.00 1.73
N ALA A 325 -5.68 19.48 1.51
CA ALA A 325 -4.55 18.80 0.90
C ALA A 325 -3.29 19.64 1.16
N LEU A 326 -2.11 19.05 0.98
CA LEU A 326 -0.83 19.74 1.09
C LEU A 326 -0.76 20.90 0.06
N PRO A 327 -0.44 22.14 0.48
CA PRO A 327 -0.16 23.23 -0.43
C PRO A 327 1.23 23.09 -1.04
N ASP A 328 1.52 23.91 -2.05
CA ASP A 328 2.89 24.12 -2.52
C ASP A 328 3.64 25.00 -1.51
N PHE A 329 4.31 24.37 -0.55
CA PHE A 329 5.07 25.06 0.50
C PHE A 329 6.26 25.86 -0.04
N ASP A 330 6.81 25.48 -1.20
CA ASP A 330 7.94 26.20 -1.80
C ASP A 330 7.49 27.56 -2.39
N ALA A 331 6.18 27.72 -2.65
CA ALA A 331 5.56 28.99 -3.00
C ALA A 331 5.11 29.83 -1.79
N MET A 332 5.38 29.37 -0.56
CA MET A 332 4.95 30.01 0.69
C MET A 332 6.14 30.53 1.50
N THR A 333 5.86 31.39 2.46
CA THR A 333 6.87 31.88 3.43
C THR A 333 6.52 31.34 4.81
N PRO A 334 7.44 30.65 5.50
CA PRO A 334 7.19 30.20 6.86
C PRO A 334 7.11 31.38 7.82
N TYR A 335 6.27 31.28 8.84
CA TYR A 335 6.17 32.31 9.89
C TYR A 335 7.08 32.02 11.08
N MET A 336 7.57 30.78 11.20
CA MET A 336 8.42 30.30 12.28
C MET A 336 9.24 29.10 11.80
N SER A 337 10.43 28.92 12.35
CA SER A 337 11.26 27.72 12.17
C SER A 337 11.77 27.22 13.52
N ASP A 338 12.05 25.92 13.61
CA ASP A 338 12.63 25.25 14.77
C ASP A 338 13.55 24.09 14.31
N VAL A 339 14.19 23.39 15.25
CA VAL A 339 14.98 22.17 14.98
C VAL A 339 14.48 21.04 15.87
N VAL A 340 14.25 19.87 15.25
CA VAL A 340 13.76 18.68 15.95
C VAL A 340 14.74 17.53 15.81
N THR A 341 14.84 16.69 16.85
CA THR A 341 15.66 15.48 16.82
C THR A 341 14.85 14.23 16.50
N SER A 342 13.55 14.36 16.26
CA SER A 342 12.68 13.26 15.85
C SER A 342 11.42 13.77 15.16
N VAL A 343 10.81 12.92 14.32
CA VAL A 343 9.46 13.13 13.79
C VAL A 343 8.55 12.09 14.43
N ASP A 344 8.17 12.35 15.68
CA ASP A 344 7.38 11.45 16.54
C ASP A 344 6.39 12.27 17.37
N PHE A 345 5.47 12.93 16.67
CA PHE A 345 4.48 13.83 17.23
C PHE A 345 3.09 13.19 17.14
N GLY A 346 2.66 12.53 18.21
CA GLY A 346 1.32 11.94 18.29
C GLY A 346 0.20 12.99 18.24
N SER A 347 -1.00 12.55 17.88
CA SER A 347 -2.17 13.43 17.73
C SER A 347 -2.49 14.21 19.01
N THR A 348 -2.72 15.52 18.85
CA THR A 348 -3.13 16.46 19.91
C THR A 348 -4.30 17.30 19.44
N GLY A 349 -5.24 17.64 20.33
CA GLY A 349 -6.30 18.63 20.05
C GLY A 349 -5.92 20.06 20.47
N GLY A 350 -4.63 20.30 20.71
CA GLY A 350 -4.08 21.58 21.13
C GLY A 350 -2.98 22.03 20.17
N GLU A 351 -2.09 22.89 20.64
CA GLU A 351 -0.95 23.37 19.85
C GLU A 351 -0.14 22.20 19.27
N PHE A 352 0.07 22.20 17.96
CA PHE A 352 0.96 21.27 17.30
C PHE A 352 2.41 21.71 17.55
N MET A 353 3.16 20.87 18.27
CA MET A 353 4.54 21.17 18.70
C MET A 353 4.61 22.53 19.45
N ASN A 354 5.52 23.42 19.04
CA ASN A 354 5.65 24.80 19.54
C ASN A 354 5.22 25.82 18.47
N SER A 355 4.36 25.41 17.53
CA SER A 355 3.98 26.23 16.37
C SER A 355 3.14 27.45 16.74
N GLY A 356 2.55 27.49 17.93
CA GLY A 356 1.57 28.50 18.34
C GLY A 356 0.18 28.33 17.72
N ARG A 357 -0.09 27.23 16.99
CA ARG A 357 -1.38 26.94 16.35
C ARG A 357 -1.87 25.52 16.65
N SER A 358 -3.17 25.37 16.86
CA SER A 358 -3.84 24.06 16.97
C SER A 358 -4.50 23.62 15.68
N ASP A 359 -4.87 24.58 14.83
CA ASP A 359 -5.64 24.37 13.62
C ASP A 359 -5.01 25.18 12.45
N GLU A 360 -5.28 24.76 11.22
CA GLU A 360 -4.86 25.42 9.98
C GLU A 360 -3.34 25.69 9.93
N ILE A 361 -2.57 24.63 10.18
CA ILE A 361 -1.11 24.65 10.30
C ILE A 361 -0.47 23.74 9.27
N GLY A 362 0.62 24.20 8.66
CA GLY A 362 1.52 23.37 7.86
C GLY A 362 2.90 23.28 8.52
N ALA A 363 3.58 22.15 8.34
CA ALA A 363 4.96 21.97 8.76
C ALA A 363 5.77 21.26 7.67
N VAL A 364 6.99 21.74 7.41
CA VAL A 364 7.93 21.10 6.49
C VAL A 364 9.21 20.80 7.24
N PHE A 365 9.49 19.51 7.44
CA PHE A 365 10.74 19.02 8.00
C PHE A 365 11.75 18.82 6.88
N LYS A 366 12.97 19.34 7.01
CA LYS A 366 14.04 19.21 6.00
C LYS A 366 15.37 18.77 6.62
N GLY A 367 16.11 17.96 5.88
CA GLY A 367 17.46 17.53 6.23
C GLY A 367 17.84 16.28 5.47
N TYR A 368 18.44 15.33 6.16
CA TYR A 368 18.97 14.09 5.61
C TYR A 368 18.68 12.92 6.55
N VAL A 369 18.54 11.74 5.97
CA VAL A 369 18.41 10.46 6.66
C VAL A 369 19.56 9.52 6.32
N TRP A 370 20.05 8.75 7.29
CA TRP A 370 21.15 7.80 7.10
C TRP A 370 20.68 6.40 6.68
N ALA A 371 21.13 5.94 5.52
CA ALA A 371 21.06 4.56 5.06
C ALA A 371 22.36 3.82 5.46
N LEU A 372 22.24 2.83 6.34
CA LEU A 372 23.39 2.09 6.89
C LEU A 372 24.15 1.26 5.85
N ILE A 373 23.43 0.59 4.94
CA ILE A 373 23.97 -0.27 3.88
C ILE A 373 23.11 -0.15 2.64
N ASP A 374 23.64 -0.53 1.48
CA ASP A 374 22.87 -0.59 0.25
C ASP A 374 21.61 -1.46 0.41
N GLY A 375 20.48 -0.97 -0.07
CA GLY A 375 19.27 -1.77 -0.25
C GLY A 375 17.99 -0.97 -0.21
N VAL A 376 16.86 -1.67 -0.09
CA VAL A 376 15.53 -1.06 -0.11
C VAL A 376 15.13 -0.64 1.29
N TYR A 377 14.85 0.65 1.46
CA TYR A 377 14.37 1.24 2.70
C TYR A 377 12.88 1.55 2.58
N THR A 378 12.13 1.23 3.63
CA THR A 378 10.70 1.55 3.75
C THR A 378 10.54 2.69 4.73
N PHE A 379 9.89 3.75 4.28
CA PHE A 379 9.50 4.89 5.09
C PHE A 379 8.00 4.85 5.35
N THR A 380 7.60 5.37 6.49
CA THR A 380 6.19 5.49 6.87
C THR A 380 5.91 6.89 7.38
N THR A 381 4.72 7.43 7.08
CA THR A 381 4.10 8.51 7.85
C THR A 381 2.78 8.03 8.47
N GLU A 382 2.54 8.40 9.72
CA GLU A 382 1.23 8.29 10.38
C GLU A 382 0.80 9.70 10.78
N SER A 383 -0.26 10.24 10.17
CA SER A 383 -0.62 11.65 10.35
C SER A 383 -2.11 11.94 10.42
N ASP A 384 -2.42 13.08 11.06
CA ASP A 384 -3.72 13.75 11.20
C ASP A 384 -3.46 15.27 11.05
N ASP A 385 -3.83 15.94 9.96
CA ASP A 385 -4.41 15.41 8.72
C ASP A 385 -3.32 14.81 7.79
N GLY A 386 -3.08 15.43 6.63
CA GLY A 386 -2.31 14.85 5.56
C GLY A 386 -0.80 15.07 5.69
N SER A 387 -0.03 14.15 5.10
CA SER A 387 1.43 14.26 4.99
C SER A 387 1.99 13.66 3.70
N ALA A 388 3.22 14.04 3.39
CA ALA A 388 4.03 13.45 2.33
C ALA A 388 5.47 13.33 2.80
N LEU A 389 6.16 12.26 2.37
CA LEU A 389 7.60 12.10 2.63
C LEU A 389 8.32 11.91 1.30
N TYR A 390 9.42 12.65 1.14
CA TYR A 390 10.27 12.65 -0.04
C TYR A 390 11.70 12.26 0.34
N ILE A 391 12.35 11.51 -0.54
CA ILE A 391 13.79 11.25 -0.48
C ILE A 391 14.44 11.80 -1.75
N GLY A 392 15.26 12.84 -1.61
CA GLY A 392 15.54 13.75 -2.73
C GLY A 392 14.24 14.34 -3.26
N ASP A 393 14.05 14.27 -4.59
CA ASP A 393 12.84 14.78 -5.26
C ASP A 393 11.74 13.71 -5.40
N GLU A 394 12.01 12.45 -5.01
CA GLU A 394 11.05 11.35 -5.15
C GLU A 394 10.11 11.32 -3.96
N ARG A 395 8.79 11.46 -4.22
CA ARG A 395 7.75 11.26 -3.21
C ARG A 395 7.62 9.78 -2.90
N VAL A 396 8.11 9.37 -1.74
CA VAL A 396 8.12 7.97 -1.29
C VAL A 396 6.83 7.62 -0.55
N VAL A 397 6.29 8.53 0.26
CA VAL A 397 5.02 8.31 0.98
C VAL A 397 4.01 9.39 0.61
N ASP A 398 2.82 8.94 0.18
CA ASP A 398 1.64 9.78 -0.02
C ASP A 398 0.59 9.45 1.04
N ASN A 399 0.39 10.38 1.97
CA ASN A 399 -0.65 10.33 2.98
C ASN A 399 -1.45 11.64 2.97
N ASP A 400 -1.71 12.22 1.79
CA ASP A 400 -2.37 13.52 1.67
C ASP A 400 -3.90 13.43 1.76
N GLY A 401 -4.53 14.57 2.04
CA GLY A 401 -5.97 14.74 2.22
C GLY A 401 -6.41 14.80 3.69
N LEU A 402 -7.70 15.05 3.91
CA LEU A 402 -8.30 15.12 5.24
C LEU A 402 -8.56 13.72 5.81
N HIS A 403 -8.04 13.44 7.00
CA HIS A 403 -8.25 12.19 7.73
C HIS A 403 -7.67 12.27 9.15
N GLY A 404 -8.22 11.48 10.08
CA GLY A 404 -7.57 11.24 11.38
C GLY A 404 -6.21 10.52 11.24
N MET A 405 -5.53 10.23 12.36
CA MET A 405 -4.26 9.48 12.38
C MET A 405 -4.32 8.20 11.56
N VAL A 406 -3.67 8.21 10.39
CA VAL A 406 -3.65 7.10 9.44
C VAL A 406 -2.22 6.84 9.00
N LYS A 407 -1.80 5.57 9.07
CA LYS A 407 -0.47 5.10 8.66
C LYS A 407 -0.42 4.81 7.15
N ARG A 408 0.61 5.29 6.46
CA ARG A 408 0.97 4.98 5.06
C ARG A 408 2.47 4.78 4.93
N SER A 409 2.89 4.00 3.95
CA SER A 409 4.29 3.68 3.74
C SER A 409 4.63 3.61 2.25
N GLY A 410 5.91 3.74 1.94
CA GLY A 410 6.48 3.46 0.62
C GLY A 410 7.97 3.14 0.74
N SER A 411 8.54 2.64 -0.35
CA SER A 411 9.89 2.09 -0.35
C SER A 411 10.74 2.65 -1.48
N ILE A 412 12.02 2.90 -1.19
CA ILE A 412 13.01 3.43 -2.13
C ILE A 412 14.35 2.69 -1.97
N PRO A 413 15.03 2.32 -3.07
CA PRO A 413 16.38 1.75 -3.04
C PRO A 413 17.43 2.84 -2.79
N LEU A 414 18.23 2.70 -1.74
CA LEU A 414 19.26 3.68 -1.33
C LEU A 414 20.63 3.02 -1.26
N SER A 415 21.66 3.67 -1.79
CA SER A 415 23.04 3.32 -1.46
C SER A 415 23.35 3.65 0.01
N ALA A 416 24.35 3.03 0.61
CA ALA A 416 24.82 3.40 1.93
C ALA A 416 25.26 4.88 1.94
N GLY A 417 24.76 5.67 2.88
CA GLY A 417 25.05 7.09 2.96
C GLY A 417 23.90 7.95 3.46
N TRP A 418 24.07 9.27 3.32
CA TRP A 418 23.03 10.25 3.65
C TRP A 418 22.13 10.50 2.45
N HIS A 419 20.84 10.68 2.70
CA HIS A 419 19.86 10.98 1.68
C HIS A 419 19.00 12.15 2.09
N ALA A 420 18.83 13.14 1.22
CA ALA A 420 17.98 14.28 1.46
C ALA A 420 16.57 13.81 1.82
N LEU A 421 16.04 14.31 2.93
CA LEU A 421 14.74 13.96 3.50
C LEU A 421 13.90 15.25 3.57
N ARG A 422 12.68 15.18 3.05
CA ARG A 422 11.65 16.19 3.25
C ARG A 422 10.36 15.53 3.71
N ILE A 423 9.78 16.02 4.79
CA ILE A 423 8.44 15.58 5.24
C ILE A 423 7.55 16.81 5.28
N GLU A 424 6.44 16.75 4.57
CA GLU A 424 5.43 17.78 4.56
C GLU A 424 4.21 17.31 5.34
N PHE A 425 3.61 18.21 6.10
CA PHE A 425 2.46 17.94 6.95
C PHE A 425 1.51 19.12 6.91
N PHE A 426 0.21 18.85 6.95
CA PHE A 426 -0.79 19.85 7.25
C PHE A 426 -1.85 19.32 8.20
N GLU A 427 -2.47 20.23 8.92
CA GLU A 427 -3.69 19.99 9.68
C GLU A 427 -4.68 21.13 9.41
N ASN A 428 -5.96 20.78 9.30
CA ASN A 428 -7.05 21.73 9.08
C ASN A 428 -7.81 22.04 10.36
N GLY A 429 -8.30 21.00 11.04
CA GLY A 429 -8.95 21.15 12.32
C GLY A 429 -9.21 19.82 13.03
N GLY A 430 -9.10 19.81 14.36
CA GLY A 430 -9.35 18.63 15.18
C GLY A 430 -8.09 18.10 15.85
N GLY A 431 -7.54 17.00 15.32
CA GLY A 431 -6.33 16.36 15.86
C GLY A 431 -5.14 16.67 14.97
N ALA A 432 -4.02 17.09 15.56
CA ALA A 432 -2.78 17.37 14.83
C ALA A 432 -1.68 16.38 15.24
N GLY A 433 -1.14 15.60 14.29
CA GLY A 433 -0.05 14.67 14.57
C GLY A 433 0.68 14.19 13.31
N VAL A 434 1.99 13.93 13.44
CA VAL A 434 2.82 13.29 12.42
C VAL A 434 3.92 12.45 13.09
N ILE A 435 3.93 11.16 12.80
CA ILE A 435 4.95 10.20 13.22
C ILE A 435 5.58 9.62 11.95
N SER A 436 6.91 9.56 11.88
CA SER A 436 7.61 8.95 10.75
C SER A 436 8.59 7.88 11.19
N THR A 437 8.57 6.75 10.48
CA THR A 437 9.43 5.58 10.77
C THR A 437 10.23 5.16 9.55
N ILE A 438 11.33 4.44 9.79
CA ILE A 438 12.18 3.82 8.78
C ILE A 438 12.44 2.36 9.12
N ALA A 439 12.42 1.50 8.11
CA ALA A 439 12.90 0.12 8.15
C ALA A 439 13.81 -0.13 6.94
N GLY A 440 14.73 -1.10 7.05
CA GLY A 440 15.64 -1.41 5.95
C GLY A 440 16.47 -2.67 6.20
N PRO A 441 17.46 -2.97 5.34
CA PRO A 441 18.28 -4.17 5.47
C PRO A 441 19.01 -4.21 6.81
N GLY A 442 18.72 -5.24 7.62
CA GLY A 442 19.29 -5.39 8.96
C GLY A 442 18.78 -4.36 9.99
N MET A 443 17.76 -3.56 9.64
CA MET A 443 17.18 -2.51 10.46
C MET A 443 15.67 -2.74 10.63
N PRO A 444 15.19 -3.19 11.80
CA PRO A 444 13.74 -3.26 12.07
C PRO A 444 13.13 -1.86 12.05
N GLU A 445 11.82 -1.77 11.86
CA GLU A 445 11.09 -0.50 11.89
C GLU A 445 11.36 0.26 13.20
N GLN A 446 11.75 1.52 13.07
CA GLN A 446 12.00 2.42 14.18
C GLN A 446 11.67 3.87 13.81
N ASN A 447 11.38 4.70 14.81
CA ASN A 447 11.09 6.12 14.61
C ASN A 447 12.34 6.84 14.04
N LEU A 448 12.09 7.80 13.14
CA LEU A 448 13.12 8.72 12.68
C LEU A 448 13.57 9.60 13.87
N THR A 449 14.75 9.31 14.39
CA THR A 449 15.33 9.95 15.59
C THR A 449 16.79 10.35 15.33
N GLY A 450 17.34 11.23 16.17
CA GLY A 450 18.52 12.05 15.87
C GLY A 450 19.75 11.33 15.29
N LEU A 451 20.06 10.10 15.71
CA LEU A 451 21.22 9.37 15.14
C LEU A 451 21.06 9.03 13.65
N LEU A 452 19.83 9.07 13.13
CA LEU A 452 19.50 8.86 11.74
C LEU A 452 19.31 10.17 10.98
N LEU A 453 19.30 11.32 11.66
CA LEU A 453 18.84 12.60 11.09
C LEU A 453 19.93 13.66 11.19
N SER A 454 20.13 14.39 10.11
CA SER A 454 20.89 15.64 10.16
C SER A 454 20.27 16.70 9.28
N HIS A 455 20.64 17.96 9.50
CA HIS A 455 20.34 19.07 8.60
C HIS A 455 21.61 19.89 8.43
N GLU A 456 21.61 20.76 7.43
CA GLU A 456 22.70 21.72 7.24
C GLU A 456 22.46 22.89 8.19
N SER A 457 23.52 23.33 8.86
CA SER A 457 23.41 24.48 9.74
C SER A 457 22.99 25.72 8.94
N SER A 458 22.04 26.50 9.47
CA SER A 458 21.73 27.82 8.94
C SER A 458 22.79 28.87 9.34
N ALA A 459 23.96 28.45 9.83
CA ALA A 459 25.05 29.38 10.03
C ALA A 459 25.41 29.86 8.63
N GLN A 460 25.15 31.14 8.36
CA GLN A 460 25.83 31.83 7.26
C GLN A 460 27.28 31.36 7.28
N CYS A 461 27.82 31.01 6.11
CA CYS A 461 29.26 30.99 5.94
C CYS A 461 29.85 32.23 6.62
N SER A 462 31.09 32.13 7.09
CA SER A 462 31.75 33.22 7.81
C SER A 462 31.57 34.55 7.04
N VAL A 463 31.76 35.71 7.67
CA VAL A 463 31.67 37.06 7.04
C VAL A 463 32.50 37.24 5.74
N ALA A 464 33.21 36.20 5.32
CA ALA A 464 33.88 36.07 4.04
C ALA A 464 33.01 35.56 2.88
N ASP A 465 31.82 34.98 3.08
CA ASP A 465 30.87 34.64 1.99
C ASP A 465 30.17 35.94 1.55
N PHE A 466 30.72 36.55 0.51
CA PHE A 466 30.46 37.95 0.14
C PHE A 466 29.47 38.08 -1.02
N ASP A 467 29.33 37.03 -1.83
CA ASP A 467 28.29 36.97 -2.86
C ASP A 467 27.07 36.14 -2.44
N LEU A 468 27.09 35.57 -1.22
CA LEU A 468 25.99 34.89 -0.54
C LEU A 468 25.54 33.63 -1.28
N ASP A 469 26.47 32.98 -1.99
CA ASP A 469 26.21 31.75 -2.73
C ASP A 469 26.39 30.49 -1.88
N GLY A 470 26.96 30.65 -0.67
CA GLY A 470 27.13 29.58 0.32
C GLY A 470 28.41 28.77 0.15
N ASP A 471 29.25 29.09 -0.83
CA ASP A 471 30.61 28.57 -0.99
C ASP A 471 31.64 29.66 -0.57
N LEU A 472 32.87 29.24 -0.21
CA LEU A 472 33.99 30.19 -0.07
C LEU A 472 34.99 29.92 -1.19
N ASP A 473 34.96 30.76 -2.22
CA ASP A 473 35.77 30.59 -3.39
C ASP A 473 36.38 31.91 -3.90
N PHE A 474 36.80 31.97 -5.16
CA PHE A 474 37.43 33.16 -5.70
C PHE A 474 36.45 34.33 -5.89
N PHE A 475 35.16 34.06 -6.06
CA PHE A 475 34.13 35.05 -6.31
C PHE A 475 33.84 35.89 -5.06
N ASP A 476 33.92 35.32 -3.87
CA ASP A 476 33.91 36.07 -2.60
C ASP A 476 35.04 37.07 -2.47
N VAL A 477 36.26 36.63 -2.82
CA VAL A 477 37.45 37.50 -2.79
C VAL A 477 37.27 38.65 -3.78
N ALA A 478 36.70 38.37 -4.95
CA ALA A 478 36.42 39.39 -5.95
C ALA A 478 35.35 40.39 -5.48
N ALA A 479 34.27 39.90 -4.87
CA ALA A 479 33.18 40.68 -4.31
C ALA A 479 33.64 41.56 -3.14
N PHE A 480 34.45 41.03 -2.21
CA PHE A 480 35.06 41.80 -1.13
C PHE A 480 35.97 42.91 -1.67
N ILE A 481 36.82 42.62 -2.66
CA ILE A 481 37.70 43.63 -3.28
C ILE A 481 36.88 44.74 -3.96
N GLU A 482 35.76 44.41 -4.60
CA GLU A 482 34.86 45.39 -5.20
C GLU A 482 34.20 46.29 -4.14
N ALA A 483 33.65 45.69 -3.07
CA ALA A 483 33.06 46.41 -1.95
C ALA A 483 34.09 47.34 -1.27
N TYR A 484 35.32 46.85 -1.05
CA TYR A 484 36.40 47.63 -0.45
C TYR A 484 36.81 48.82 -1.34
N ASN A 485 36.94 48.63 -2.65
CA ASN A 485 37.31 49.69 -3.59
C ASN A 485 36.20 50.74 -3.79
N THR A 486 34.94 50.33 -3.65
CA THR A 486 33.78 51.21 -3.75
C THR A 486 33.42 51.89 -2.43
N GLN A 487 34.13 51.58 -1.35
CA GLN A 487 33.86 52.06 0.01
C GLN A 487 32.42 51.70 0.45
N SER A 488 31.98 50.47 0.15
CA SER A 488 30.73 49.96 0.68
C SER A 488 30.85 49.74 2.19
N ASP A 489 29.77 50.01 2.91
CA ASP A 489 29.66 49.70 4.35
C ASP A 489 29.79 48.19 4.61
N ASP A 490 29.50 47.35 3.60
CA ASP A 490 29.62 45.88 3.69
C ASP A 490 31.07 45.42 3.91
N ALA A 491 32.06 46.22 3.49
CA ALA A 491 33.48 45.89 3.64
C ALA A 491 34.11 46.41 4.95
N ASP A 492 33.33 47.02 5.85
CA ASP A 492 33.72 47.36 7.24
C ASP A 492 33.39 46.18 8.17
N LEU A 493 34.29 45.18 8.19
CA LEU A 493 34.05 43.92 8.89
C LEU A 493 34.20 44.00 10.41
N ASN A 494 34.91 45.01 10.91
CA ASN A 494 35.05 45.24 12.35
C ASN A 494 34.08 46.30 12.90
N GLY A 495 33.35 46.99 12.03
CA GLY A 495 32.28 47.93 12.37
C GLY A 495 32.78 49.23 13.00
N ASP A 496 34.02 49.64 12.72
CA ASP A 496 34.62 50.86 13.28
C ASP A 496 34.37 52.12 12.43
N GLY A 497 33.78 51.96 11.24
CA GLY A 497 33.44 53.02 10.30
C GLY A 497 34.62 53.49 9.44
N GLU A 498 35.77 52.80 9.47
CA GLU A 498 36.96 53.12 8.67
C GLU A 498 37.46 51.89 7.89
N LEU A 499 37.19 51.82 6.58
CA LEU A 499 37.78 50.77 5.72
C LEU A 499 39.31 50.89 5.69
N ASN A 500 39.99 49.92 6.30
CA ASN A 500 41.45 49.93 6.45
C ASN A 500 42.04 48.51 6.37
N PHE A 501 43.27 48.33 6.86
CA PHE A 501 43.94 47.02 6.80
C PHE A 501 43.30 45.97 7.73
N PHE A 502 42.64 46.40 8.80
CA PHE A 502 42.02 45.50 9.77
C PHE A 502 40.83 44.75 9.16
N ASP A 503 40.03 45.38 8.28
CA ASP A 503 38.94 44.70 7.57
C ASP A 503 39.44 43.64 6.59
N ILE A 504 40.55 43.93 5.89
CA ILE A 504 41.20 42.95 5.03
C ILE A 504 41.73 41.77 5.86
N SER A 505 42.32 42.07 7.03
CA SER A 505 42.80 41.04 7.94
C SER A 505 41.66 40.16 8.46
N ASP A 506 40.53 40.75 8.82
CA ASP A 506 39.37 40.02 9.33
C ASP A 506 38.71 39.18 8.22
N PHE A 507 38.63 39.70 6.99
CA PHE A 507 38.18 38.93 5.81
C PHE A 507 39.08 37.72 5.57
N VAL A 508 40.41 37.90 5.54
CA VAL A 508 41.35 36.79 5.32
C VAL A 508 41.26 35.75 6.42
N VAL A 509 41.11 36.16 7.69
CA VAL A 509 40.93 35.24 8.81
C VAL A 509 39.61 34.47 8.66
N ALA A 510 38.51 35.13 8.32
CA ALA A 510 37.22 34.50 8.11
C ALA A 510 37.23 33.52 6.92
N TYR A 511 37.89 33.90 5.82
CA TYR A 511 38.05 33.07 4.62
C TYR A 511 38.92 31.84 4.88
N GLU A 512 40.06 32.00 5.57
CA GLU A 512 40.94 30.88 5.95
C GLU A 512 40.31 29.96 7.00
N THR A 513 39.41 30.47 7.83
CA THR A 513 38.65 29.67 8.81
C THR A 513 37.62 28.78 8.13
N GLY A 514 37.17 29.14 6.92
CA GLY A 514 36.11 28.43 6.20
C GLY A 514 34.71 28.75 6.74
N CYS A 515 33.69 28.18 6.10
CA CYS A 515 32.36 28.13 6.67
C CYS A 515 32.35 27.16 7.87
N PRO A 516 31.64 27.48 8.97
CA PRO A 516 31.55 26.60 10.14
C PRO A 516 30.86 25.28 9.82
#